data_AF-A0A9P5NQS2-F1
#
_entry.id   AF-A0A9P5NQS2-F1
#
_cell.length_a   1.000
_cell.length_b   1.000
_cell.length_c   1.000
_cell.angle_alpha   90.00
_cell.angle_beta   90.00
_cell.angle_gamma   90.00
#
_symmetry.space_group_name_H-M   'P 1'
#
loop_
_entity.id
_entity.type
_entity.pdbx_description
1 polymer ?
#
loop_
_entity_poly.entity_id
_entity_poly.type
_entity_poly.pdbx_seq_one_letter_code
_entity_poly.pdbx_strand_id
1 'polypeptide(L)'
;MDLLADTIRDRLKPIGLDLYDITLDRASQEVWVTREFMSATYGGSMQATCPSIGKKLLARHGLNDFCYLNLDYQPQAPQIPGAPGLFYSTESGGDWKGDQRVLTRVRPNEWQYMGMYAIKTCKSLTKEEWASQPPKVRSTWAKQICLQGWGGWVQARVRARIELEREPTEKEIQNVFDNGSFRATTPDEVAEAYNKGQECLGVWTMKCVGYDNDFQLQLCQKFPNWIPRPRNSRKGKKSDMKPNTGSSQHRNNKRTHPSPASPESEDESFENDESE
;
A
#
# COMPACT_ATOMS: atom_id res chain seq x y z
N MET A 1 4.48 -30.09 20.32
CA MET A 1 4.42 -28.76 19.66
C MET A 1 5.00 -28.96 18.29
N ASP A 2 4.15 -29.36 17.34
CA ASP A 2 4.58 -29.58 15.96
C ASP A 2 4.92 -28.22 15.33
N LEU A 3 6.08 -28.18 14.70
CA LEU A 3 6.55 -27.09 13.88
C LEU A 3 5.47 -26.83 12.81
N LEU A 4 4.74 -25.72 12.94
CA LEU A 4 3.99 -25.12 11.84
C LEU A 4 5.02 -24.76 10.76
N ALA A 5 5.38 -25.76 9.94
CA ALA A 5 6.09 -25.55 8.70
C ALA A 5 5.35 -24.43 7.98
N ASP A 6 6.11 -23.39 7.61
CA ASP A 6 5.69 -22.08 7.12
C ASP A 6 4.58 -22.17 6.04
N THR A 7 3.32 -22.40 6.45
CA THR A 7 2.23 -22.90 5.59
C THR A 7 1.89 -21.95 4.46
N ILE A 8 2.17 -20.67 4.70
CA ILE A 8 1.94 -19.60 3.74
C ILE A 8 3.01 -19.64 2.64
N ARG A 9 4.29 -19.88 2.97
CA ARG A 9 5.37 -19.99 1.98
C ARG A 9 5.30 -21.27 1.17
N ASP A 10 4.68 -22.31 1.69
CA ASP A 10 4.41 -23.54 0.93
C ASP A 10 3.60 -23.29 -0.34
N ARG A 11 2.84 -22.19 -0.39
CA ARG A 11 2.12 -21.73 -1.60
C ARG A 11 3.06 -21.34 -2.73
N LEU A 12 4.34 -21.06 -2.46
CA LEU A 12 5.35 -20.73 -3.46
C LEU A 12 5.98 -21.99 -4.09
N LYS A 13 5.90 -23.16 -3.43
CA LYS A 13 6.51 -24.41 -3.93
C LYS A 13 6.03 -24.76 -5.35
N PRO A 14 4.72 -24.68 -5.69
CA PRO A 14 4.25 -25.02 -7.04
C PRO A 14 4.78 -24.10 -8.16
N ILE A 15 5.17 -22.87 -7.84
CA ILE A 15 5.71 -21.91 -8.82
C ILE A 15 7.24 -21.90 -8.88
N GLY A 16 7.90 -22.74 -8.08
CA GLY A 16 9.36 -22.84 -7.97
C GLY A 16 9.98 -21.72 -7.14
N LEU A 17 10.93 -22.09 -6.28
CA LEU A 17 11.59 -21.18 -5.34
C LEU A 17 12.87 -20.53 -5.90
N ASP A 18 13.30 -20.95 -7.09
CA ASP A 18 14.51 -20.45 -7.72
C ASP A 18 14.39 -18.97 -8.07
N LEU A 19 15.51 -18.25 -7.87
CA LEU A 19 15.68 -16.88 -8.32
C LEU A 19 15.68 -16.84 -9.84
N TYR A 20 15.06 -15.80 -10.41
CA TYR A 20 15.23 -15.50 -11.82
C TYR A 20 16.68 -15.10 -12.10
N ASP A 21 17.26 -15.61 -13.18
CA ASP A 21 18.64 -15.33 -13.58
C ASP A 21 18.73 -13.91 -14.18
N ILE A 22 19.38 -13.00 -13.46
CA ILE A 22 19.52 -11.59 -13.84
C ILE A 22 20.96 -11.37 -14.33
N THR A 23 21.09 -10.93 -15.59
CA THR A 23 22.39 -10.77 -16.24
C THR A 23 23.14 -9.48 -15.88
N LEU A 24 22.47 -8.53 -15.23
CA LEU A 24 23.09 -7.29 -14.78
C LEU A 24 24.04 -7.54 -13.59
N ASP A 25 25.05 -6.70 -13.44
CA ASP A 25 25.89 -6.74 -12.26
C ASP A 25 25.11 -6.37 -11.00
N ARG A 26 25.60 -6.82 -9.85
CA ARG A 26 24.93 -6.63 -8.56
C ARG A 26 24.73 -5.15 -8.20
N ALA A 27 25.67 -4.27 -8.53
CA ALA A 27 25.55 -2.85 -8.20
C ALA A 27 24.41 -2.21 -8.99
N SER A 28 24.23 -2.59 -10.26
CA SER A 28 23.08 -2.18 -11.06
C SER A 28 21.76 -2.69 -10.49
N GLN A 29 21.69 -3.94 -10.01
CA GLN A 29 20.46 -4.52 -9.44
C GLN A 29 20.06 -3.90 -8.08
N GLU A 30 21.03 -3.43 -7.31
CA GLU A 30 20.84 -2.88 -5.96
C GLU A 30 20.54 -1.37 -5.95
N VAL A 31 20.33 -0.74 -7.10
CA VAL A 31 19.89 0.66 -7.16
C VAL A 31 18.49 0.82 -6.59
N TRP A 32 18.35 1.77 -5.67
CA TRP A 32 17.07 2.20 -5.11
C TRP A 32 16.67 3.54 -5.69
N VAL A 33 15.37 3.76 -5.80
CA VAL A 33 14.77 5.01 -6.28
C VAL A 33 13.69 5.49 -5.31
N THR A 34 13.28 6.75 -5.42
CA THR A 34 12.15 7.27 -4.65
C THR A 34 10.83 7.09 -5.41
N ARG A 35 9.73 7.00 -4.65
CA ARG A 35 8.40 6.94 -5.28
C ARG A 35 8.03 8.22 -6.02
N GLU A 36 8.52 9.35 -5.52
CA GLU A 36 8.38 10.66 -6.16
C GLU A 36 9.08 10.70 -7.53
N PHE A 37 10.32 10.20 -7.61
CA PHE A 37 11.03 10.06 -8.88
C PHE A 37 10.26 9.19 -9.87
N MET A 38 9.77 8.03 -9.42
CA MET A 38 8.99 7.12 -10.25
C MET A 38 7.74 7.80 -10.80
N SER A 39 6.97 8.47 -9.93
CA SER A 39 5.77 9.20 -10.32
C SER A 39 6.08 10.33 -11.32
N ALA A 40 7.14 11.11 -11.08
CA ALA A 40 7.52 12.21 -11.95
C ALA A 40 8.05 11.74 -13.32
N THR A 41 8.72 10.59 -13.37
CA THR A 41 9.42 10.10 -14.57
C THR A 41 8.55 9.17 -15.42
N TYR A 42 7.82 8.27 -14.77
CA TYR A 42 7.03 7.20 -15.39
C TYR A 42 5.53 7.34 -15.12
N GLY A 43 5.12 8.26 -14.26
CA GLY A 43 3.71 8.56 -13.98
C GLY A 43 3.13 7.74 -12.84
N GLY A 44 1.81 7.85 -12.69
CA GLY A 44 1.06 7.13 -11.66
C GLY A 44 1.09 7.80 -10.29
N SER A 45 0.13 7.43 -9.45
CA SER A 45 0.03 7.92 -8.09
C SER A 45 1.22 7.47 -7.22
N MET A 46 1.64 8.34 -6.31
CA MET A 46 2.65 8.03 -5.30
C MET A 46 2.13 7.07 -4.22
N GLN A 47 0.82 6.86 -4.11
CA GLN A 47 0.20 6.09 -3.03
C GLN A 47 -0.37 4.75 -3.52
N ALA A 48 -0.97 4.72 -4.71
CA ALA A 48 -1.63 3.53 -5.22
C ALA A 48 -0.65 2.35 -5.38
N THR A 49 -1.07 1.14 -5.01
CA THR A 49 -0.24 -0.06 -5.16
C THR A 49 0.05 -0.35 -6.63
N CYS A 50 -0.97 -0.33 -7.49
CA CYS A 50 -0.82 -0.52 -8.94
C CYS A 50 -1.41 0.69 -9.67
N PRO A 51 -0.67 1.80 -9.80
CA PRO A 51 -1.21 3.02 -10.37
C PRO A 51 -1.40 2.90 -11.89
N SER A 52 -2.50 3.45 -12.39
CA SER A 52 -2.64 3.73 -13.82
C SER A 52 -1.72 4.88 -14.24
N ILE A 53 -1.12 4.78 -15.42
CA ILE A 53 -0.24 5.81 -15.97
C ILE A 53 -1.03 6.74 -16.90
N GLY A 54 -0.85 8.05 -16.70
CA GLY A 54 -1.54 9.06 -17.51
C GLY A 54 -1.15 9.01 -18.99
N LYS A 55 -2.12 9.28 -19.87
CA LYS A 55 -2.00 9.14 -21.35
C LYS A 55 -0.72 9.72 -21.94
N LYS A 56 -0.28 10.91 -21.47
CA LYS A 56 0.93 11.59 -21.98
C LYS A 56 2.21 10.80 -21.72
N LEU A 57 2.38 10.26 -20.50
CA LEU A 57 3.56 9.48 -20.14
C LEU A 57 3.48 8.09 -20.75
N LEU A 58 2.29 7.50 -20.76
CA LEU A 58 2.04 6.24 -21.44
C LEU A 58 2.40 6.31 -22.93
N ALA A 59 2.01 7.37 -23.64
CA ALA A 59 2.38 7.58 -25.04
C ALA A 59 3.90 7.75 -25.26
N ARG A 60 4.64 8.18 -24.23
CA ARG A 60 6.09 8.41 -24.30
C ARG A 60 6.90 7.13 -24.12
N HIS A 61 6.54 6.29 -23.15
CA HIS A 61 7.34 5.12 -22.77
C HIS A 61 6.60 3.78 -22.86
N GLY A 62 5.28 3.78 -23.01
CA GLY A 62 4.48 2.56 -23.20
C GLY A 62 4.35 1.67 -21.96
N LEU A 63 4.71 2.14 -20.77
CA LEU A 63 4.73 1.35 -19.53
C LEU A 63 3.48 1.67 -18.69
N ASN A 64 2.73 0.65 -18.24
CA ASN A 64 1.46 0.81 -17.50
C ASN A 64 1.18 -0.33 -16.50
N ASP A 65 2.22 -1.01 -16.08
CA ASP A 65 2.18 -2.31 -15.39
C ASP A 65 3.02 -2.25 -14.09
N PHE A 66 3.10 -1.07 -13.48
CA PHE A 66 3.84 -0.90 -12.23
C PHE A 66 3.02 -1.39 -11.04
N CYS A 67 3.68 -2.15 -10.17
CA CYS A 67 3.14 -2.61 -8.89
C CYS A 67 4.16 -2.29 -7.78
N TYR A 68 3.68 -1.70 -6.69
CA TYR A 68 4.52 -1.18 -5.62
C TYR A 68 4.11 -1.75 -4.27
N LEU A 69 4.98 -2.58 -3.69
CA LEU A 69 4.70 -3.33 -2.48
C LEU A 69 5.44 -2.76 -1.27
N ASN A 70 4.72 -2.51 -0.19
CA ASN A 70 5.31 -2.06 1.07
C ASN A 70 5.38 -3.21 2.07
N LEU A 71 6.59 -3.57 2.50
CA LEU A 71 6.85 -4.68 3.42
C LEU A 71 6.19 -4.51 4.80
N ASP A 72 5.80 -3.29 5.20
CA ASP A 72 5.07 -3.06 6.46
C ASP A 72 3.72 -3.80 6.53
N TYR A 73 3.10 -4.07 5.37
CA TYR A 73 1.87 -4.84 5.28
C TYR A 73 1.88 -5.91 4.17
N GLN A 74 2.95 -6.01 3.38
CA GLN A 74 3.20 -7.10 2.42
C GLN A 74 4.45 -7.89 2.84
N PRO A 75 4.44 -8.59 4.00
CA PRO A 75 5.67 -9.15 4.59
C PRO A 75 6.31 -10.27 3.74
N GLN A 76 5.53 -10.87 2.84
CA GLN A 76 5.96 -11.97 1.98
C GLN A 76 6.18 -11.53 0.51
N ALA A 77 6.12 -10.22 0.20
CA ALA A 77 6.46 -9.71 -1.12
C ALA A 77 7.94 -10.04 -1.48
N PRO A 78 8.34 -10.01 -2.77
CA PRO A 78 9.73 -10.18 -3.17
C PRO A 78 10.64 -9.17 -2.44
N GLN A 79 11.62 -9.69 -1.70
CA GLN A 79 12.58 -8.88 -0.90
C GLN A 79 13.96 -8.75 -1.55
N ILE A 80 14.22 -9.57 -2.57
CA ILE A 80 15.43 -9.56 -3.37
C ILE A 80 15.03 -9.69 -4.85
N PRO A 81 15.76 -9.04 -5.77
CA PRO A 81 15.48 -9.15 -7.21
C PRO A 81 15.40 -10.61 -7.68
N GLY A 82 14.39 -10.89 -8.50
CA GLY A 82 14.17 -12.21 -9.09
C GLY A 82 13.53 -13.26 -8.18
N ALA A 83 13.39 -13.01 -6.87
CA ALA A 83 12.80 -13.99 -5.96
C ALA A 83 11.27 -14.05 -6.05
N PRO A 84 10.67 -15.23 -5.88
CA PRO A 84 9.22 -15.33 -5.75
C PRO A 84 8.74 -14.69 -4.44
N GLY A 85 7.45 -14.36 -4.40
CA GLY A 85 6.81 -13.80 -3.21
C GLY A 85 5.31 -13.96 -3.23
N LEU A 86 4.65 -13.37 -2.24
CA LEU A 86 3.20 -13.31 -2.14
C LEU A 86 2.72 -11.86 -2.13
N PHE A 87 1.53 -11.67 -2.68
CA PHE A 87 0.79 -10.42 -2.63
C PHE A 87 -0.51 -10.64 -1.86
N TYR A 88 -0.79 -9.76 -0.90
CA TYR A 88 -2.03 -9.77 -0.11
C TYR A 88 -2.97 -8.65 -0.57
N SER A 89 -4.26 -8.92 -0.56
CA SER A 89 -5.31 -7.92 -0.81
C SER A 89 -6.47 -8.10 0.17
N THR A 90 -7.30 -7.08 0.33
CA THR A 90 -8.52 -7.12 1.17
C THR A 90 -9.56 -8.12 0.70
N GLU A 91 -9.50 -8.50 -0.57
CA GLU A 91 -10.47 -9.37 -1.21
C GLU A 91 -9.75 -10.51 -1.89
N SER A 92 -10.45 -11.62 -2.08
CA SER A 92 -10.00 -12.67 -3.00
C SER A 92 -10.38 -12.31 -4.43
N GLY A 93 -9.66 -12.84 -5.41
CA GLY A 93 -9.96 -12.59 -6.82
C GLY A 93 -9.29 -13.60 -7.75
N GLY A 94 -9.48 -13.39 -9.05
CA GLY A 94 -8.88 -14.22 -10.08
C GLY A 94 -7.40 -13.92 -10.30
N ASP A 95 -6.81 -14.65 -11.25
CA ASP A 95 -5.49 -14.36 -11.77
C ASP A 95 -5.41 -12.95 -12.36
N TRP A 96 -4.27 -12.30 -12.18
CA TRP A 96 -4.01 -11.03 -12.83
C TRP A 96 -3.66 -11.27 -14.30
N LYS A 97 -4.05 -10.32 -15.15
CA LYS A 97 -3.72 -10.35 -16.57
C LYS A 97 -2.39 -9.64 -16.80
N GLY A 98 -1.50 -10.29 -17.54
CA GLY A 98 -0.18 -9.77 -17.87
C GLY A 98 0.77 -9.75 -16.68
N ASP A 99 2.03 -9.44 -16.99
CA ASP A 99 3.10 -9.37 -16.00
C ASP A 99 3.22 -7.94 -15.45
N GLN A 100 3.69 -7.80 -14.21
CA GLN A 100 3.83 -6.51 -13.54
C GLN A 100 5.30 -6.20 -13.23
N ARG A 101 5.74 -4.97 -13.49
CA ARG A 101 6.98 -4.39 -12.95
C ARG A 101 6.80 -4.15 -11.46
N VAL A 102 7.38 -5.03 -10.64
CA VAL A 102 7.25 -4.94 -9.18
C VAL A 102 8.41 -4.15 -8.59
N LEU A 103 8.08 -3.14 -7.78
CA LEU A 103 9.02 -2.46 -6.90
C LEU A 103 8.62 -2.69 -5.44
N THR A 104 9.57 -3.07 -4.60
CA THR A 104 9.33 -3.25 -3.17
C THR A 104 10.01 -2.14 -2.39
N ARG A 105 9.32 -1.61 -1.37
CA ARG A 105 9.87 -0.63 -0.43
C ARG A 105 10.80 -1.35 0.55
N VAL A 106 12.10 -1.15 0.39
CA VAL A 106 13.13 -1.75 1.26
C VAL A 106 13.39 -0.91 2.51
N ARG A 107 13.24 0.43 2.41
CA ARG A 107 13.31 1.39 3.52
C ARG A 107 12.37 2.58 3.29
N PRO A 108 12.20 3.50 4.26
CA PRO A 108 11.44 4.72 4.01
C PRO A 108 11.95 5.47 2.77
N ASN A 109 11.07 5.69 1.78
CA ASN A 109 11.36 6.36 0.52
C ASN A 109 12.35 5.66 -0.43
N GLU A 110 12.78 4.43 -0.12
CA GLU A 110 13.68 3.63 -0.96
C GLU A 110 12.92 2.44 -1.54
N TRP A 111 12.78 2.45 -2.86
CA TRP A 111 12.09 1.43 -3.63
C TRP A 111 13.08 0.74 -4.57
N GLN A 112 13.09 -0.58 -4.58
CA GLN A 112 13.95 -1.39 -5.42
C GLN A 112 13.11 -2.16 -6.44
N TYR A 113 13.54 -2.18 -7.69
CA TYR A 113 12.94 -2.99 -8.74
C TYR A 113 13.29 -4.46 -8.56
N MET A 114 12.26 -5.29 -8.45
CA MET A 114 12.38 -6.71 -8.14
C MET A 114 12.28 -7.61 -9.38
N GLY A 115 11.82 -7.09 -10.52
CA GLY A 115 11.60 -7.86 -11.76
C GLY A 115 10.18 -7.74 -12.34
N MET A 116 9.91 -8.56 -13.35
CA MET A 116 8.60 -8.75 -13.99
C MET A 116 7.91 -9.95 -13.37
N TYR A 117 6.69 -9.80 -12.86
CA TYR A 117 6.00 -10.86 -12.13
C TYR A 117 4.68 -11.26 -12.76
N ALA A 118 4.51 -12.57 -12.95
CA ALA A 118 3.21 -13.19 -13.12
C ALA A 118 2.56 -13.35 -11.73
N ILE A 119 1.35 -12.83 -11.56
CA ILE A 119 0.63 -12.81 -10.28
C ILE A 119 -0.61 -13.72 -10.39
N LYS A 120 -0.60 -14.81 -9.62
CA LYS A 120 -1.57 -15.91 -9.73
C LYS A 120 -2.30 -16.13 -8.41
N THR A 121 -3.61 -16.28 -8.47
CA THR A 121 -4.43 -16.42 -7.27
C THR A 121 -4.10 -17.71 -6.52
N CYS A 122 -4.17 -17.66 -5.19
CA CYS A 122 -4.06 -18.85 -4.36
C CYS A 122 -5.00 -18.73 -3.16
N LYS A 123 -4.97 -19.72 -2.27
CA LYS A 123 -5.86 -19.74 -1.11
C LYS A 123 -5.66 -18.47 -0.27
N SER A 124 -6.74 -17.79 0.12
CA SER A 124 -6.72 -16.69 1.08
C SER A 124 -6.05 -17.10 2.40
N LEU A 125 -5.61 -16.13 3.21
CA LEU A 125 -5.14 -16.42 4.55
C LEU A 125 -6.27 -17.04 5.38
N THR A 126 -5.95 -18.12 6.10
CA THR A 126 -6.84 -18.61 7.16
C THR A 126 -6.77 -17.68 8.37
N LYS A 127 -7.71 -17.84 9.30
CA LYS A 127 -7.70 -17.13 10.58
C LYS A 127 -6.41 -17.39 11.37
N GLU A 128 -5.91 -18.62 11.34
CA GLU A 128 -4.70 -19.04 12.04
C GLU A 128 -3.45 -18.41 11.41
N GLU A 129 -3.39 -18.40 10.07
CA GLU A 129 -2.32 -17.75 9.31
C GLU A 129 -2.33 -16.22 9.47
N TRP A 130 -3.52 -15.62 9.58
CA TRP A 130 -3.65 -14.22 9.97
C TRP A 130 -3.12 -14.01 11.39
N ALA A 131 -3.56 -14.81 12.36
CA ALA A 131 -3.13 -14.71 13.75
C ALA A 131 -1.62 -14.91 13.94
N SER A 132 -0.99 -15.70 13.06
CA SER A 132 0.46 -15.91 13.05
C SER A 132 1.25 -14.75 12.42
N GLN A 133 0.60 -13.78 11.77
CA GLN A 133 1.28 -12.59 11.24
C GLN A 133 1.84 -11.74 12.39
N PRO A 134 3.00 -11.08 12.21
CA PRO A 134 3.54 -10.16 13.19
C PRO A 134 2.51 -9.10 13.61
N PRO A 135 2.42 -8.71 14.90
CA PRO A 135 1.45 -7.72 15.37
C PRO A 135 1.49 -6.41 14.57
N LYS A 136 2.70 -5.95 14.19
CA LYS A 136 2.88 -4.76 13.35
C LYS A 136 2.16 -4.89 11.99
N VAL A 137 2.25 -6.05 11.34
CA VAL A 137 1.59 -6.30 10.04
C VAL A 137 0.08 -6.24 10.21
N ARG A 138 -0.47 -6.90 11.24
CA ARG A 138 -1.91 -6.90 11.50
C ARG A 138 -2.46 -5.50 11.78
N SER A 139 -1.81 -4.76 12.68
CA SER A 139 -2.20 -3.39 13.00
C SER A 139 -2.07 -2.45 11.79
N THR A 140 -1.05 -2.65 10.95
CA THR A 140 -0.87 -1.83 9.74
C THR A 140 -1.98 -2.10 8.72
N TRP A 141 -2.35 -3.35 8.48
CA TRP A 141 -3.49 -3.69 7.62
C TRP A 141 -4.78 -3.06 8.11
N ALA A 142 -5.13 -3.25 9.38
CA ALA A 142 -6.35 -2.69 9.96
C ALA A 142 -6.39 -1.15 9.84
N LYS A 143 -5.26 -0.48 10.11
CA LYS A 143 -5.14 0.96 9.92
C LYS A 143 -5.28 1.39 8.45
N GLN A 144 -4.60 0.71 7.53
CA GLN A 144 -4.64 1.08 6.11
C GLN A 144 -6.03 0.83 5.50
N ILE A 145 -6.75 -0.20 5.93
CA ILE A 145 -8.15 -0.43 5.51
C ILE A 145 -9.03 0.77 5.86
N CYS A 146 -8.85 1.37 7.03
CA CYS A 146 -9.60 2.56 7.43
C CYS A 146 -9.17 3.83 6.69
N LEU A 147 -7.88 3.99 6.41
CA LEU A 147 -7.32 5.20 5.81
C LEU A 147 -7.44 5.26 4.29
N GLN A 148 -7.37 4.12 3.62
CA GLN A 148 -7.28 4.06 2.17
C GLN A 148 -8.66 3.80 1.55
N GLY A 149 -8.94 4.46 0.43
CA GLY A 149 -10.23 4.32 -0.28
C GLY A 149 -10.55 2.88 -0.68
N TRP A 150 -9.54 2.06 -1.01
CA TRP A 150 -9.72 0.65 -1.35
C TRP A 150 -10.22 -0.21 -0.18
N GLY A 151 -10.09 0.25 1.06
CA GLY A 151 -10.57 -0.46 2.24
C GLY A 151 -12.04 -0.18 2.57
N GLY A 152 -12.70 0.73 1.85
CA GLY A 152 -14.07 1.15 2.16
C GLY A 152 -15.09 0.00 2.15
N TRP A 153 -14.96 -0.96 1.23
CA TRP A 153 -15.87 -2.10 1.18
C TRP A 153 -15.71 -3.04 2.39
N VAL A 154 -14.47 -3.26 2.86
CA VAL A 154 -14.21 -4.01 4.10
C VAL A 154 -14.81 -3.28 5.30
N GLN A 155 -14.60 -1.96 5.39
CA GLN A 155 -15.17 -1.14 6.45
C GLN A 155 -16.70 -1.23 6.48
N ALA A 156 -17.35 -1.25 5.32
CA ALA A 156 -18.80 -1.38 5.20
C ALA A 156 -19.29 -2.75 5.68
N ARG A 157 -18.63 -3.84 5.29
CA ARG A 157 -18.95 -5.19 5.78
C ARG A 157 -18.81 -5.30 7.30
N VAL A 158 -17.73 -4.75 7.85
CA VAL A 158 -17.48 -4.73 9.30
C VAL A 158 -18.57 -3.93 10.02
N ARG A 159 -18.88 -2.72 9.55
CA ARG A 159 -19.93 -1.87 10.16
C ARG A 159 -21.30 -2.54 10.10
N ALA A 160 -21.68 -3.10 8.95
CA ALA A 160 -22.96 -3.77 8.77
C ALA A 160 -23.11 -4.98 9.72
N ARG A 161 -22.05 -5.78 9.92
CA ARG A 161 -22.07 -6.88 10.91
C ARG A 161 -22.25 -6.39 12.34
N ILE A 162 -21.64 -5.26 12.70
CA ILE A 162 -21.77 -4.68 14.04
C ILE A 162 -23.19 -4.17 14.27
N GLU A 163 -23.79 -3.46 13.30
CA GLU A 163 -25.12 -2.88 13.42
C GLU A 163 -26.25 -3.93 13.40
N LEU A 164 -26.07 -5.01 12.63
CA LEU A 164 -27.10 -6.02 12.42
C LEU A 164 -26.93 -7.27 13.30
N GLU A 165 -25.77 -7.44 13.94
CA GLU A 165 -25.41 -8.61 14.77
C GLU A 165 -25.55 -9.96 14.03
N ARG A 166 -25.44 -9.95 12.69
CA ARG A 166 -25.48 -11.13 11.81
C ARG A 166 -24.66 -10.90 10.54
N GLU A 167 -24.59 -11.91 9.67
CA GLU A 167 -24.02 -11.71 8.34
C GLU A 167 -24.96 -10.82 7.50
N PRO A 168 -24.45 -9.68 6.97
CA PRO A 168 -25.23 -8.77 6.15
C PRO A 168 -25.40 -9.32 4.74
N THR A 169 -26.49 -8.91 4.09
CA THR A 169 -26.66 -9.11 2.64
C THR A 169 -25.89 -8.06 1.85
N GLU A 170 -25.60 -8.33 0.57
CA GLU A 170 -24.90 -7.39 -0.31
C GLU A 170 -25.58 -6.01 -0.37
N LYS A 171 -26.92 -5.99 -0.39
CA LYS A 171 -27.71 -4.75 -0.40
C LYS A 171 -27.53 -3.96 0.90
N GLU A 172 -27.42 -4.63 2.05
CA GLU A 172 -27.19 -3.97 3.34
C GLU A 172 -25.78 -3.38 3.41
N ILE A 173 -24.78 -4.09 2.89
CA ILE A 173 -23.40 -3.59 2.79
C ILE A 173 -23.36 -2.37 1.87
N GLN A 174 -24.01 -2.44 0.69
CA GLN A 174 -24.08 -1.33 -0.26
C GLN A 174 -24.74 -0.11 0.38
N ASN A 175 -25.84 -0.28 1.12
CA ASN A 175 -26.49 0.83 1.81
C ASN A 175 -25.54 1.53 2.83
N VAL A 176 -24.78 0.75 3.60
CA VAL A 176 -23.76 1.25 4.56
C VAL A 176 -22.61 1.97 3.84
N PHE A 177 -22.24 1.49 2.65
CA PHE A 177 -21.24 2.15 1.83
C PHE A 177 -21.75 3.49 1.27
N ASP A 178 -22.92 3.48 0.64
CA ASP A 178 -23.52 4.64 -0.04
C ASP A 178 -23.87 5.79 0.93
N ASN A 179 -24.36 5.45 2.13
CA ASN A 179 -24.68 6.45 3.16
C ASN A 179 -23.44 6.96 3.92
N GLY A 180 -22.27 6.37 3.68
CA GLY A 180 -20.99 6.77 4.28
C GLY A 180 -20.79 6.36 5.73
N SER A 181 -21.68 5.58 6.35
CA SER A 181 -21.56 5.18 7.75
C SER A 181 -20.36 4.27 8.01
N PHE A 182 -19.87 3.59 6.98
CA PHE A 182 -18.63 2.80 7.04
C PHE A 182 -17.41 3.59 7.53
N ARG A 183 -17.37 4.92 7.35
CA ARG A 183 -16.25 5.77 7.79
C ARG A 183 -16.10 5.84 9.31
N ALA A 184 -17.13 5.46 10.05
CA ALA A 184 -17.05 5.33 11.50
C ALA A 184 -16.28 4.06 11.93
N THR A 185 -16.01 3.11 11.02
CA THR A 185 -15.30 1.86 11.32
C THR A 185 -13.86 2.14 11.74
N THR A 186 -13.52 1.65 12.93
CA THR A 186 -12.22 1.82 13.56
C THR A 186 -11.25 0.69 13.18
N PRO A 187 -9.93 0.92 13.25
CA PRO A 187 -8.95 -0.14 13.05
C PRO A 187 -9.12 -1.32 14.01
N ASP A 188 -9.57 -1.10 15.24
CA ASP A 188 -9.78 -2.18 16.22
C ASP A 188 -10.97 -3.08 15.83
N GLU A 189 -12.07 -2.49 15.34
CA GLU A 189 -13.20 -3.25 14.80
C GLU A 189 -12.79 -4.09 13.58
N VAL A 190 -11.97 -3.52 12.68
CA VAL A 190 -11.42 -4.25 11.53
C VAL A 190 -10.52 -5.40 12.00
N ALA A 191 -9.56 -5.13 12.89
CA ALA A 191 -8.64 -6.14 13.40
C ALA A 191 -9.39 -7.31 14.06
N GLU A 192 -10.44 -7.01 14.83
CA GLU A 192 -11.27 -8.02 15.47
C GLU A 192 -12.06 -8.86 14.46
N ALA A 193 -12.57 -8.26 13.37
CA ALA A 193 -13.23 -9.00 12.30
C ALA A 193 -12.30 -10.04 11.64
N TYR A 194 -11.05 -9.67 11.36
CA TYR A 194 -10.04 -10.63 10.87
C TYR A 194 -9.65 -11.67 11.93
N ASN A 195 -9.51 -11.29 13.21
CA ASN A 195 -9.22 -12.23 14.30
C ASN A 195 -10.35 -13.26 14.49
N LYS A 196 -11.60 -12.86 14.26
CA LYS A 196 -12.75 -13.77 14.29
C LYS A 196 -12.84 -14.66 13.05
N GLY A 197 -12.17 -14.30 11.96
CA GLY A 197 -12.27 -14.96 10.66
C GLY A 197 -13.49 -14.53 9.85
N GLN A 198 -14.12 -13.41 10.21
CA GLN A 198 -15.23 -12.81 9.45
C GLN A 198 -14.72 -12.08 8.19
N GLU A 199 -13.46 -11.66 8.23
CA GLU A 199 -12.72 -11.13 7.09
C GLU A 199 -11.45 -11.97 6.89
N CYS A 200 -11.00 -12.07 5.64
CA CYS A 200 -9.76 -12.73 5.28
C CYS A 200 -9.04 -11.96 4.18
N LEU A 201 -7.70 -12.03 4.16
CA LEU A 201 -6.92 -11.43 3.08
C LEU A 201 -6.83 -12.42 1.92
N GLY A 202 -7.18 -11.98 0.72
CA GLY A 202 -6.85 -12.69 -0.50
C GLY A 202 -5.33 -12.76 -0.67
N VAL A 203 -4.84 -13.85 -1.23
CA VAL A 203 -3.41 -14.06 -1.45
C VAL A 203 -3.15 -14.50 -2.88
N TRP A 204 -2.11 -13.93 -3.47
CA TRP A 204 -1.59 -14.32 -4.77
C TRP A 204 -0.14 -14.73 -4.63
N THR A 205 0.25 -15.73 -5.41
CA THR A 205 1.65 -16.07 -5.65
C THR A 205 2.22 -15.17 -6.73
N MET A 206 3.48 -14.79 -6.57
CA MET A 206 4.21 -13.94 -7.49
C MET A 206 5.45 -14.71 -7.94
N LYS A 207 5.52 -15.07 -9.23
CA LYS A 207 6.72 -15.64 -9.84
C LYS A 207 7.39 -14.60 -10.71
N CYS A 208 8.68 -14.37 -10.48
CA CYS A 208 9.48 -13.57 -11.40
C CYS A 208 9.63 -14.34 -12.72
N VAL A 209 9.14 -13.75 -13.81
CA VAL A 209 9.12 -14.32 -15.16
C VAL A 209 10.04 -13.57 -16.14
N GLY A 210 10.64 -12.48 -15.68
CA GLY A 210 11.51 -11.64 -16.48
C GLY A 210 12.20 -10.58 -15.64
N TYR A 211 13.23 -9.96 -16.19
CA TYR A 211 13.86 -8.79 -15.60
C TYR A 211 14.15 -7.78 -16.72
N ASP A 212 13.55 -6.60 -16.65
CA ASP A 212 13.70 -5.56 -17.66
C ASP A 212 15.02 -4.81 -17.43
N ASN A 213 16.09 -5.33 -18.04
CA ASN A 213 17.44 -4.78 -17.89
C ASN A 213 17.53 -3.33 -18.35
N ASP A 214 16.88 -2.98 -19.46
CA ASP A 214 16.89 -1.61 -20.00
C ASP A 214 16.19 -0.64 -19.05
N PHE A 215 15.06 -1.05 -18.47
CA PHE A 215 14.40 -0.28 -17.44
C PHE A 215 15.30 -0.08 -16.20
N GLN A 216 15.94 -1.13 -15.70
CA GLN A 216 16.84 -1.03 -14.54
C GLN A 216 18.02 -0.10 -14.83
N LEU A 217 18.66 -0.21 -15.98
CA LEU A 217 19.75 0.67 -16.40
C LEU A 217 19.27 2.14 -16.53
N GLN A 218 18.04 2.36 -17.00
CA GLN A 218 17.45 3.70 -17.01
C GLN A 218 17.25 4.26 -15.59
N LEU A 219 16.88 3.44 -14.60
CA LEU A 219 16.81 3.88 -13.21
C LEU A 219 18.21 4.31 -12.72
N CYS A 220 19.23 3.48 -12.98
CA CYS A 220 20.62 3.76 -12.62
C CYS A 220 21.12 5.08 -13.22
N GLN A 221 20.75 5.39 -14.46
CA GLN A 221 21.19 6.61 -15.16
C GLN A 221 20.39 7.85 -14.76
N LYS A 222 19.06 7.73 -14.62
CA LYS A 222 18.17 8.90 -14.45
C LYS A 222 18.07 9.34 -13.00
N PHE A 223 18.04 8.41 -12.05
CA PHE A 223 17.77 8.75 -10.65
C PHE A 223 18.86 9.61 -9.99
N PRO A 224 20.18 9.33 -10.15
CA PRO A 224 21.23 10.18 -9.57
C PRO A 224 21.22 11.61 -10.09
N ASN A 225 20.68 11.83 -11.30
CA ASN A 225 20.60 13.13 -11.95
C ASN A 225 19.24 13.81 -11.75
N TRP A 226 18.32 13.17 -11.02
CA TRP A 226 16.98 13.70 -10.83
C TRP A 226 16.94 14.70 -9.68
N ILE A 227 16.43 15.89 -9.97
CA ILE A 227 16.23 16.95 -8.99
C ILE A 227 14.72 17.04 -8.71
N PRO A 228 14.28 16.80 -7.47
CA PRO A 228 12.86 16.94 -7.11
C PRO A 228 12.40 18.38 -7.39
N ARG A 229 11.16 18.52 -7.84
CA ARG A 229 10.59 19.86 -8.05
C ARG A 229 10.52 20.58 -6.69
N PRO A 230 10.77 21.90 -6.64
CA PRO A 230 10.57 22.65 -5.41
C PRO A 230 9.13 22.44 -4.92
N ARG A 231 8.98 22.01 -3.65
CA ARG A 231 7.66 22.02 -3.02
C ARG A 231 7.23 23.48 -2.96
N ASN A 232 6.24 23.86 -3.76
CA ASN A 232 5.60 25.16 -3.63
C ASN A 232 5.02 25.18 -2.22
N SER A 233 5.66 25.90 -1.29
CA SER A 233 5.04 26.16 -0.01
C SER A 233 3.72 26.83 -0.33
N ARG A 234 2.61 26.16 0.01
CA ARG A 234 1.29 26.81 0.00
C ARG A 234 1.48 28.03 0.89
N LYS A 235 1.70 29.20 0.29
CA LYS A 235 1.66 30.48 1.00
C LYS A 235 0.29 30.47 1.66
N GLY A 236 0.28 30.30 2.98
CA GLY A 236 -0.94 30.38 3.75
C GLY A 236 -1.65 31.64 3.29
N LYS A 237 -2.88 31.48 2.79
CA LYS A 237 -3.82 32.59 2.70
C LYS A 237 -3.89 33.13 4.13
N LYS A 238 -3.13 34.19 4.43
CA LYS A 238 -3.34 34.98 5.63
C LYS A 238 -4.76 35.49 5.50
N SER A 239 -5.70 34.85 6.19
CA SER A 239 -6.98 35.46 6.47
C SER A 239 -6.67 36.77 7.19
N ASP A 240 -7.08 37.89 6.61
CA ASP A 240 -7.09 39.19 7.28
C ASP A 240 -8.01 39.09 8.52
N MET A 241 -7.45 38.64 9.65
CA MET A 241 -8.08 38.80 10.94
C MET A 241 -7.90 40.26 11.34
N LYS A 242 -9.00 41.03 11.23
CA LYS A 242 -9.15 42.33 11.87
C LYS A 242 -8.70 42.24 13.34
N PRO A 243 -7.89 43.19 13.84
CA PRO A 243 -7.47 43.18 15.24
C PRO A 243 -8.68 43.46 16.13
N ASN A 244 -9.13 42.46 16.88
CA ASN A 244 -10.10 42.66 17.95
C ASN A 244 -9.33 43.07 19.21
N THR A 245 -9.40 44.36 19.54
CA THR A 245 -8.96 44.93 20.81
C THR A 245 -9.85 44.40 21.93
N GLY A 246 -9.29 43.61 22.86
CA GLY A 246 -10.06 43.12 24.00
C GLY A 246 -9.21 42.41 25.06
N SER A 247 -8.72 43.20 26.01
CA SER A 247 -8.40 42.87 27.42
C SER A 247 -7.71 41.54 27.78
N SER A 248 -6.45 41.72 28.19
CA SER A 248 -5.71 40.94 29.19
C SER A 248 -6.55 40.49 30.40
N GLN A 249 -6.47 39.20 30.75
CA GLN A 249 -6.42 38.75 32.14
C GLN A 249 -5.78 37.36 32.29
N HIS A 250 -4.68 37.35 33.04
CA HIS A 250 -4.03 36.26 33.77
C HIS A 250 -4.69 34.87 33.84
N ARG A 251 -3.89 33.81 33.61
CA ARG A 251 -3.47 32.89 34.70
C ARG A 251 -2.39 31.87 34.27
N ASN A 252 -1.40 31.73 35.16
CA ASN A 252 -0.42 30.65 35.23
C ASN A 252 -1.05 29.24 35.15
N ASN A 253 -0.42 28.31 34.42
CA ASN A 253 0.08 27.11 35.10
C ASN A 253 1.14 26.33 34.32
N LYS A 254 2.21 25.99 35.05
CA LYS A 254 3.23 24.97 34.75
C LYS A 254 2.59 23.59 34.71
N ARG A 255 2.89 22.78 33.69
CA ARG A 255 3.40 21.40 33.87
C ARG A 255 3.89 20.80 32.56
N THR A 256 5.19 20.51 32.58
CA THR A 256 5.96 19.62 31.72
C THR A 256 5.42 18.18 31.75
N HIS A 257 5.24 17.56 30.59
CA HIS A 257 5.74 16.21 30.27
C HIS A 257 5.80 16.01 28.74
N PRO A 258 6.81 15.30 28.21
CA PRO A 258 7.03 15.14 26.78
C PRO A 258 6.18 13.99 26.21
N SER A 259 5.42 14.26 25.16
CA SER A 259 4.84 13.21 24.30
C SER A 259 5.85 12.79 23.24
N PRO A 260 5.99 11.49 22.93
CA PRO A 260 6.80 11.03 21.83
C PRO A 260 6.11 11.33 20.50
N ALA A 261 6.91 11.85 19.56
CA ALA A 261 6.52 12.20 18.20
C ALA A 261 5.91 11.00 17.48
N SER A 262 4.66 11.15 17.06
CA SER A 262 4.06 10.33 16.01
C SER A 262 4.44 10.93 14.66
N PRO A 263 4.90 10.13 13.67
CA PRO A 263 5.20 10.65 12.35
C PRO A 263 3.90 11.02 11.63
N GLU A 264 3.92 12.24 11.10
CA GLU A 264 2.89 12.90 10.30
C GLU A 264 2.43 12.01 9.15
N SER A 265 1.15 11.63 9.16
CA SER A 265 0.45 11.22 7.95
C SER A 265 0.06 12.48 7.19
N GLU A 266 0.75 12.75 6.07
CA GLU A 266 0.32 13.75 5.09
C GLU A 266 -1.00 13.27 4.47
N ASP A 267 -2.09 13.86 4.95
CA ASP A 267 -3.44 13.73 4.44
C ASP A 267 -3.58 14.72 3.26
N GLU A 268 -3.45 14.23 2.04
CA GLU A 268 -3.78 15.02 0.83
C GLU A 268 -5.07 14.45 0.22
N SER A 269 -6.16 15.18 0.45
CA SER A 269 -7.44 15.04 -0.22
C SER A 269 -7.28 15.18 -1.74
N PHE A 270 -7.65 14.15 -2.49
CA PHE A 270 -7.79 14.22 -3.94
C PHE A 270 -9.08 14.95 -4.31
N GLU A 271 -8.95 16.12 -4.94
CA GLU A 271 -9.99 16.66 -5.83
C GLU A 271 -9.88 15.92 -7.16
N ASN A 272 -10.92 15.15 -7.50
CA ASN A 272 -11.13 14.63 -8.85
C ASN A 272 -11.56 15.82 -9.73
N ASP A 273 -10.72 16.21 -10.67
CA ASP A 273 -11.13 17.05 -11.79
C ASP A 273 -11.48 16.12 -12.95
N GLU A 274 -12.78 15.78 -13.05
CA GLU A 274 -13.40 15.34 -14.28
C GLU A 274 -13.56 16.57 -15.18
N SER A 275 -12.80 16.61 -16.27
CA SER A 275 -13.17 17.44 -17.42
C SER A 275 -13.06 16.60 -18.68
N GLU A 276 -14.21 16.58 -19.38
CA GLU A 276 -14.62 15.96 -20.65
C GLU A 276 -13.53 15.65 -21.70
#